data_AF-A0A1L5KML5-F1
#
_entry.id   AF-A0A1L5KML5-F1
#
_cell.length_a   1.000
_cell.length_b   1.000
_cell.length_c   1.000
_cell.angle_alpha   90.00
_cell.angle_beta   90.00
_cell.angle_gamma   90.00
#
_symmetry.space_group_name_H-M   'P 1'
#
loop_
_entity.id
_entity.type
_entity.pdbx_description
1 polymer ?
#
loop_
_entity_poly.entity_id
_entity_poly.type
_entity_poly.pdbx_seq_one_letter_code
_entity_poly.pdbx_strand_id
1 'polypeptide(L)'
;VSTVTIRNDLAFLEKQGIAVRAYGGALICDSTTPSVEPSVEDKSALNTAMKRSVAKAAVELIQPGHRVILDSGTTTFEIARLMRKHTDVIAMTNGMNVANALLEAEGVELLMTGGHLRRQSQSFYGAVSWCRCDRSGARRQHT
;
A
#
# COMPACT_ATOMS: atom_id res chain seq x y z
N VAL A 1 -30.91 -0.13 6.79
CA VAL A 1 -30.67 0.39 5.42
C VAL A 1 -29.61 -0.50 4.78
N SER A 2 -29.96 -1.23 3.72
CA SER A 2 -29.12 -2.31 3.16
C SER A 2 -28.00 -1.78 2.26
N THR A 3 -26.84 -2.42 2.30
CA THR A 3 -25.64 -2.17 1.47
C THR A 3 -25.88 -2.17 -0.04
N VAL A 4 -27.00 -2.73 -0.50
CA VAL A 4 -27.45 -2.74 -1.90
C VAL A 4 -27.80 -1.33 -2.40
N THR A 5 -28.40 -0.49 -1.55
CA THR A 5 -28.87 0.86 -1.94
C THR A 5 -27.69 1.82 -2.12
N ILE A 6 -26.70 1.77 -1.21
CA ILE A 6 -25.51 2.63 -1.27
C ILE A 6 -24.69 2.40 -2.55
N ARG A 7 -24.57 1.15 -3.03
CA ARG A 7 -23.86 0.87 -4.29
C ARG A 7 -24.56 1.41 -5.52
N ASN A 8 -25.89 1.38 -5.53
CA ASN A 8 -26.70 1.89 -6.64
C ASN A 8 -26.71 3.41 -6.67
N ASP A 9 -26.84 4.05 -5.51
CA ASP A 9 -26.80 5.51 -5.39
C ASP A 9 -25.43 6.05 -5.81
N LEU A 10 -24.34 5.35 -5.42
CA LEU A 10 -23.00 5.70 -5.84
C LEU A 10 -22.78 5.52 -7.35
N ALA A 11 -23.35 4.48 -7.96
CA ALA A 11 -23.31 4.29 -9.41
C ALA A 11 -24.13 5.35 -10.16
N PHE A 12 -25.22 5.85 -9.55
CA PHE A 12 -26.03 6.95 -10.09
C PHE A 12 -25.26 8.29 -10.04
N LEU A 13 -24.60 8.60 -8.93
CA LEU A 13 -23.78 9.80 -8.78
C LEU A 13 -22.52 9.81 -9.67
N GLU A 14 -21.94 8.63 -9.92
CA GLU A 14 -20.83 8.45 -10.85
C GLU A 14 -21.24 8.70 -12.30
N LYS A 15 -22.43 8.22 -12.71
CA LYS A 15 -23.00 8.50 -14.05
C LYS A 15 -23.32 9.98 -14.27
N GLN A 16 -23.63 10.72 -13.21
CA GLN A 16 -23.89 12.16 -13.27
C GLN A 16 -22.60 13.00 -13.22
N GLY A 17 -21.43 12.37 -13.06
CA GLY A 17 -20.16 13.07 -12.94
C GLY A 17 -20.00 13.86 -11.64
N ILE A 18 -20.85 13.59 -10.65
CA ILE A 18 -20.90 14.30 -9.35
C ILE A 18 -19.99 13.63 -8.32
N ALA A 19 -19.67 12.35 -8.49
CA ALA A 19 -18.74 11.66 -7.61
C ALA A 19 -17.85 10.65 -8.35
N VAL A 20 -16.59 10.51 -7.91
CA VAL A 20 -15.68 9.44 -8.35
C VAL A 20 -15.52 8.43 -7.24
N ARG A 21 -15.49 7.14 -7.59
CA ARG A 21 -15.20 6.07 -6.64
C ARG A 21 -13.75 6.15 -6.17
N ALA A 22 -13.57 6.14 -4.85
CA ALA A 22 -12.27 6.00 -4.21
C ALA A 22 -12.24 4.71 -3.35
N TYR A 23 -11.05 4.21 -3.03
CA TYR A 23 -10.91 3.01 -2.20
C TYR A 23 -11.48 3.28 -0.79
N GLY A 24 -12.70 2.81 -0.53
CA GLY A 24 -13.41 2.98 0.73
C GLY A 24 -14.50 4.05 0.78
N GLY A 25 -14.83 4.72 -0.34
CA GLY A 25 -15.87 5.77 -0.35
C GLY A 25 -16.12 6.44 -1.70
N ALA A 26 -16.68 7.65 -1.66
CA ALA A 26 -16.98 8.49 -2.82
C ALA A 26 -16.36 9.88 -2.63
N LEU A 27 -15.68 10.40 -3.64
CA LEU A 27 -15.17 11.77 -3.67
C LEU A 27 -16.10 12.63 -4.51
N ILE A 28 -16.49 13.81 -4.04
CA ILE A 28 -17.30 14.76 -4.82
C ILE A 28 -16.43 15.31 -5.95
N CYS A 29 -16.93 15.23 -7.19
CA CYS A 29 -16.36 15.91 -8.34
C CYS A 29 -16.70 17.39 -8.25
N ASP A 30 -15.83 18.19 -7.63
CA ASP A 30 -15.86 19.63 -7.84
C ASP A 30 -15.02 19.95 -9.08
N SER A 31 -15.68 20.42 -10.15
CA SER A 31 -15.05 20.84 -11.41
C SER A 31 -14.06 22.01 -11.25
N THR A 32 -13.97 22.60 -10.06
CA THR A 32 -13.15 23.77 -9.76
C THR A 32 -11.79 23.39 -9.14
N THR A 33 -11.62 22.15 -8.69
CA THR A 33 -10.34 21.63 -8.19
C THR A 33 -9.93 20.43 -9.04
N PRO A 34 -8.83 20.49 -9.80
CA PRO A 34 -8.33 19.27 -10.42
C PRO A 34 -8.08 18.27 -9.29
N SER A 35 -8.68 17.07 -9.40
CA SER A 35 -8.42 15.93 -8.52
C SER A 35 -6.99 15.43 -8.77
N VAL A 36 -6.01 16.29 -8.51
CA VAL A 36 -4.60 15.95 -8.54
C VAL A 36 -4.39 15.10 -7.30
N GLU A 37 -4.38 13.79 -7.48
CA GLU A 37 -3.83 12.92 -6.45
C GLU A 37 -2.41 13.40 -6.16
N PRO A 38 -2.13 13.87 -4.93
CA PRO A 38 -0.79 14.34 -4.61
C PRO A 38 0.17 13.18 -4.79
N SER A 39 1.32 13.46 -5.39
CA SER A 39 2.34 12.46 -5.64
C SER A 39 2.83 11.85 -4.31
N VAL A 40 3.46 10.68 -4.39
CA VAL A 40 4.12 10.07 -3.22
C VAL A 40 5.13 11.06 -2.60
N GLU A 41 5.80 11.84 -3.42
CA GLU A 41 6.77 12.88 -3.02
C GLU A 41 6.09 14.02 -2.25
N ASP A 42 4.97 14.55 -2.75
CA ASP A 42 4.18 15.60 -2.09
C ASP A 42 3.64 15.12 -0.73
N LYS A 43 3.21 13.86 -0.66
CA LYS A 43 2.73 13.23 0.58
C LYS A 43 3.87 12.96 1.55
N SER A 44 5.09 12.70 1.09
CA SER A 44 6.23 12.36 1.95
C SER A 44 6.66 13.54 2.83
N ALA A 45 6.54 14.76 2.30
CA ALA A 45 6.86 16.00 3.01
C ALA A 45 5.85 16.38 4.11
N LEU A 46 4.60 15.93 4.02
CA LEU A 46 3.59 16.18 5.06
C LEU A 46 3.73 15.18 6.22
N ASN A 47 3.74 15.71 7.45
CA ASN A 47 3.62 14.95 8.71
C ASN A 47 4.68 13.85 8.91
N THR A 48 5.91 14.06 8.42
CA THR A 48 7.01 13.09 8.50
C THR A 48 7.32 12.64 9.94
N ALA A 49 7.23 13.55 10.91
CA ALA A 49 7.48 13.23 12.33
C ALA A 49 6.48 12.21 12.89
N MET A 50 5.18 12.39 12.60
CA MET A 50 4.12 11.47 13.03
C MET A 50 4.29 10.11 12.33
N LYS A 51 4.53 10.10 11.03
CA LYS A 51 4.75 8.87 10.25
C LYS A 51 5.93 8.07 10.78
N ARG A 52 7.02 8.75 11.14
CA ARG A 52 8.18 8.13 11.76
C ARG A 52 7.87 7.57 13.15
N SER A 53 7.02 8.23 13.94
CA SER A 53 6.57 7.70 15.23
C SER A 53 5.79 6.40 15.07
N VAL A 54 4.83 6.37 14.14
CA VAL A 54 4.08 5.15 13.81
C VAL A 54 5.01 4.07 13.28
N ALA A 55 5.96 4.44 12.42
CA ALA A 55 6.91 3.50 11.85
C ALA A 55 7.80 2.84 12.91
N LYS A 56 8.28 3.60 13.90
CA LYS A 56 9.06 3.04 15.03
C LYS A 56 8.26 1.99 15.79
N ALA A 57 7.03 2.32 16.19
CA ALA A 57 6.17 1.38 16.91
C ALA A 57 5.86 0.14 16.07
N ALA A 58 5.60 0.29 14.77
CA ALA A 58 5.33 -0.83 13.88
C ALA A 58 6.54 -1.76 13.72
N VAL A 59 7.74 -1.19 13.64
CA VAL A 59 8.97 -1.97 13.46
C VAL A 59 9.34 -2.74 14.72
N GLU A 60 9.06 -2.22 15.92
CA GLU A 60 9.26 -2.95 17.18
C GLU A 60 8.41 -4.23 17.30
N LEU A 61 7.34 -4.36 16.50
CA LEU A 61 6.48 -5.55 16.45
C LEU A 61 6.99 -6.61 15.47
N ILE A 62 7.98 -6.29 14.63
CA ILE A 62 8.52 -7.21 13.63
C ILE A 62 9.61 -8.06 14.30
N GLN A 63 9.43 -9.38 14.27
CA GLN A 63 10.40 -10.33 14.81
C GLN A 63 11.02 -11.15 13.67
N PRO A 64 12.22 -11.72 13.88
CA PRO A 64 12.78 -12.72 12.97
C PRO A 64 11.79 -13.85 12.68
N GLY A 65 11.75 -14.32 11.44
CA GLY A 65 10.79 -15.29 10.90
C GLY A 65 9.44 -14.70 10.47
N HIS A 66 9.17 -13.41 10.70
CA HIS A 66 7.91 -12.78 10.31
C HIS A 66 7.82 -12.51 8.81
N ARG A 67 6.57 -12.49 8.33
CA ARG A 67 6.22 -12.15 6.94
C ARG A 67 5.30 -10.95 6.97
N VAL A 68 5.70 -9.86 6.34
CA VAL A 68 4.99 -8.57 6.38
C VAL A 68 4.57 -8.14 4.98
N ILE A 69 3.41 -7.49 4.87
CA ILE A 69 2.94 -6.89 3.62
C ILE A 69 2.93 -5.38 3.80
N LEU A 70 3.63 -4.66 2.92
CA LEU A 70 3.75 -3.21 2.93
C LEU A 70 3.19 -2.65 1.62
N ASP A 71 2.21 -1.76 1.72
CA ASP A 71 1.64 -1.05 0.55
C ASP A 71 2.56 0.11 0.09
N SER A 72 2.23 0.78 -1.02
CA SER A 72 3.03 1.89 -1.59
C SER A 72 2.94 3.24 -0.84
N GLY A 73 2.33 3.27 0.34
CA GLY A 73 2.12 4.49 1.12
C GLY A 73 3.41 5.15 1.64
N THR A 74 3.33 6.44 1.98
CA THR A 74 4.47 7.17 2.58
C THR A 74 4.77 6.75 4.02
N THR A 75 3.79 6.17 4.72
CA THR A 75 3.98 5.66 6.08
C THR A 75 4.71 4.31 6.07
N THR A 76 4.34 3.42 5.15
CA THR A 76 5.02 2.14 4.92
C THR A 76 6.43 2.31 4.38
N PHE A 77 6.68 3.39 3.63
CA PHE A 77 8.04 3.80 3.27
C PHE A 77 8.93 4.08 4.49
N GLU A 78 8.45 4.81 5.49
CA GLU A 78 9.22 5.05 6.72
C GLU A 78 9.43 3.77 7.54
N ILE A 79 8.46 2.84 7.54
CA ILE A 79 8.63 1.49 8.12
C ILE A 79 9.77 0.75 7.42
N ALA A 80 9.74 0.68 6.09
CA ALA A 80 10.75 0.00 5.28
C ALA A 80 12.17 0.56 5.52
N ARG A 81 12.32 1.88 5.68
CA ARG A 81 13.63 2.48 6.03
C ARG A 81 14.16 2.02 7.37
N LEU A 82 13.28 1.82 8.35
CA LEU A 82 13.66 1.35 9.69
C LEU A 82 13.89 -0.17 9.74
N MET A 83 13.30 -0.92 8.82
CA MET A 83 13.49 -2.38 8.70
C MET A 83 14.90 -2.80 8.31
N ARG A 84 15.77 -1.89 7.85
CA ARG A 84 17.18 -2.18 7.51
C ARG A 84 17.98 -2.89 8.60
N LYS A 85 17.58 -2.73 9.86
CA LYS A 85 18.23 -3.36 11.02
C LYS A 85 17.71 -4.78 11.31
N HIS A 86 16.67 -5.22 10.63
CA HIS A 86 16.06 -6.53 10.86
C HIS A 86 16.72 -7.57 9.97
N THR A 87 16.75 -8.79 10.49
CA THR A 87 17.26 -9.97 9.80
C THR A 87 16.21 -11.06 9.84
N ASP A 88 16.21 -11.92 8.83
CA ASP A 88 15.29 -13.05 8.71
C ASP A 88 13.81 -12.60 8.64
N VAL A 89 13.50 -11.61 7.81
CA VAL A 89 12.12 -11.14 7.59
C VAL A 89 11.79 -11.19 6.11
N ILE A 90 10.58 -11.62 5.76
CA ILE A 90 10.09 -11.59 4.37
C ILE A 90 9.12 -10.43 4.22
N ALA A 91 9.42 -9.46 3.37
CA ALA A 91 8.56 -8.32 3.08
C ALA A 91 7.96 -8.42 1.68
N MET A 92 6.64 -8.35 1.57
CA MET A 92 5.93 -8.28 0.30
C MET A 92 5.41 -6.86 0.05
N THR A 93 5.65 -6.29 -1.13
CA THR A 93 5.13 -4.96 -1.47
C THR A 93 4.64 -4.86 -2.92
N ASN A 94 3.67 -3.99 -3.13
CA ASN A 94 3.27 -3.52 -4.46
C ASN A 94 3.86 -2.13 -4.79
N GLY A 95 4.61 -1.51 -3.86
CA GLY A 95 5.11 -0.15 -3.97
C GLY A 95 6.56 -0.11 -4.40
N MET A 96 6.86 0.58 -5.49
CA MET A 96 8.22 0.79 -5.97
C MET A 96 9.05 1.63 -4.98
N ASN A 97 8.45 2.63 -4.33
CA ASN A 97 9.11 3.40 -3.27
C ASN A 97 9.56 2.53 -2.11
N VAL A 98 8.68 1.64 -1.64
CA VAL A 98 8.93 0.75 -0.51
C VAL A 98 9.97 -0.30 -0.90
N ALA A 99 9.86 -0.87 -2.10
CA ALA A 99 10.85 -1.78 -2.65
C ALA A 99 12.24 -1.14 -2.68
N ASN A 100 12.35 0.09 -3.19
CA ASN A 100 13.61 0.84 -3.21
C ASN A 100 14.18 1.09 -1.81
N ALA A 101 13.34 1.40 -0.82
CA ALA A 101 13.78 1.60 0.56
C ALA A 101 14.34 0.32 1.21
N LEU A 102 13.81 -0.84 0.81
CA LEU A 102 14.22 -2.17 1.27
C LEU A 102 15.46 -2.72 0.56
N LEU A 103 15.92 -2.09 -0.54
CA LEU A 103 17.18 -2.50 -1.19
C LEU A 103 18.39 -2.41 -0.25
N GLU A 104 18.35 -1.49 0.72
CA GLU A 104 19.39 -1.31 1.74
C GLU A 104 19.20 -2.26 2.95
N ALA A 105 18.19 -3.14 2.94
CA ALA A 105 17.86 -4.04 4.04
C ALA A 105 18.27 -5.49 3.69
N GLU A 106 19.57 -5.80 3.76
CA GLU A 106 20.12 -7.10 3.36
C GLU A 106 19.53 -8.31 4.11
N GLY A 107 19.07 -8.10 5.35
CA GLY A 107 18.42 -9.12 6.16
C GLY A 107 16.94 -9.35 5.84
N VAL A 108 16.38 -8.62 4.87
CA VAL A 108 14.97 -8.69 4.50
C VAL A 108 14.84 -9.26 3.09
N GLU A 109 14.19 -10.41 2.95
CA GLU A 109 13.81 -10.96 1.65
C GLU A 109 12.65 -10.15 1.07
N LEU A 110 12.86 -9.55 -0.10
CA LEU A 110 11.87 -8.69 -0.76
C LEU A 110 11.10 -9.45 -1.85
N LEU A 111 9.78 -9.52 -1.69
CA LEU A 111 8.83 -10.01 -2.68
C LEU A 111 8.05 -8.82 -3.25
N MET A 112 8.06 -8.64 -4.58
CA MET A 112 7.31 -7.56 -5.22
C MET A 112 6.20 -8.10 -6.13
N THR A 113 5.01 -7.52 -6.05
CA THR A 113 3.93 -7.86 -6.98
C THR A 113 4.23 -7.27 -8.36
N GLY A 114 4.12 -8.07 -9.41
CA GLY A 114 4.19 -7.59 -10.79
C GLY A 114 2.89 -6.89 -11.25
N GLY A 115 2.86 -6.46 -12.51
CA GLY A 115 1.70 -5.82 -13.12
C GLY A 115 2.04 -4.47 -13.78
N HIS A 116 1.06 -3.59 -13.88
CA HIS A 116 1.24 -2.25 -14.44
C HIS A 116 1.64 -1.26 -13.36
N LEU A 117 2.65 -0.43 -13.64
CA LEU A 117 3.10 0.62 -12.72
C LEU A 117 2.23 1.88 -12.88
N ARG A 118 1.55 2.28 -11.81
CA ARG A 118 0.94 3.60 -11.68
C ARG A 118 1.98 4.59 -11.16
N ARG A 119 2.48 5.46 -12.04
CA ARG A 119 3.59 6.38 -11.71
C ARG A 119 3.27 7.35 -10.57
N GLN A 120 2.06 7.92 -10.55
CA GLN A 120 1.65 8.91 -9.53
C GLN A 120 1.68 8.35 -8.10
N SER A 121 1.33 7.07 -7.91
CA SER A 121 1.28 6.40 -6.61
C SER A 121 2.44 5.43 -6.38
N GLN A 122 3.36 5.32 -7.36
CA GLN A 122 4.47 4.37 -7.38
C GLN A 122 4.04 2.94 -7.01
N SER A 123 2.87 2.48 -7.48
CA SER A 123 2.31 1.18 -7.13
C SER A 123 1.99 0.31 -8.36
N PHE A 124 2.15 -0.99 -8.18
CA PHE A 124 1.79 -2.01 -9.16
C PHE A 124 0.33 -2.45 -8.97
N TYR A 125 -0.41 -2.53 -10.09
CA TYR A 125 -1.81 -2.96 -10.11
C TYR A 125 -2.12 -3.84 -11.34
N GLY A 126 -3.29 -4.47 -11.33
CA GLY A 126 -3.78 -5.36 -12.39
C GLY A 126 -3.89 -6.81 -11.94
N ALA A 127 -4.60 -7.66 -12.72
CA ALA A 127 -4.91 -9.04 -12.33
C ALA A 127 -3.68 -9.90 -11.99
N VAL A 128 -2.52 -9.56 -12.56
CA VAL A 128 -1.24 -10.24 -12.28
C VAL A 128 -0.72 -9.93 -10.87
N SER A 129 -1.06 -8.79 -10.27
CA SER A 129 -0.59 -8.41 -8.93
C SER A 129 -1.24 -9.25 -7.82
N TRP A 130 -2.48 -9.69 -8.04
CA TRP A 130 -3.28 -10.42 -7.04
C TRP A 130 -3.08 -11.93 -7.07
N CYS A 131 -2.65 -12.49 -8.20
CA CYS A 131 -2.82 -13.92 -8.48
C CYS A 131 -1.92 -14.87 -7.66
N ARG A 132 -1.10 -14.38 -6.72
CA ARG A 132 -0.11 -15.20 -5.99
C ARG A 132 -0.07 -15.00 -4.46
N CYS A 133 -0.86 -14.08 -3.89
CA CYS A 133 -0.89 -13.87 -2.43
C CYS A 133 -1.68 -14.96 -1.68
N ASP A 134 -2.58 -15.67 -2.37
CA ASP A 134 -3.50 -16.66 -1.78
C ASP A 134 -2.86 -18.04 -1.46
N ARG A 135 -1.57 -18.25 -1.76
CA ARG A 135 -0.90 -19.55 -1.49
C ARG A 135 0.26 -19.52 -0.52
N SER A 136 0.65 -18.36 0.00
CA SER A 136 1.78 -18.25 0.95
C SER A 136 1.43 -18.63 2.40
N GLY A 137 0.18 -19.01 2.68
CA GLY A 137 -0.34 -19.28 4.02
C GLY A 137 -0.81 -20.72 4.26
N ALA A 138 -0.08 -21.76 3.82
CA ALA A 138 -0.19 -23.11 4.40
C ALA A 138 0.80 -24.08 3.75
N ARG A 139 2.04 -24.14 4.27
CA ARG A 139 2.82 -25.38 4.32
C ARG A 139 3.77 -25.28 5.48
N ARG A 140 3.24 -25.59 6.67
CA ARG A 140 4.04 -26.15 7.75
C ARG A 140 4.39 -27.59 7.35
N GLN A 141 5.62 -27.94 7.70
CA GLN A 141 6.30 -29.21 7.52
C GLN A 141 5.46 -30.37 8.05
N HIS A 142 5.51 -31.53 7.38
CA HIS A 142 5.52 -32.84 8.03
C HIS A 142 6.18 -33.85 7.08
N THR A 143 7.32 -34.37 7.57
CA THR A 143 7.93 -35.70 7.39
C THR A 143 8.12 -36.25 5.98
#